data_AF-A0A6B2LNE5-F1
#
_entry.id   AF-A0A6B2LNE5-F1
#
_cell.length_a   1.000
_cell.length_b   1.000
_cell.length_c   1.000
_cell.angle_alpha   90.00
_cell.angle_beta   90.00
_cell.angle_gamma   90.00
#
_symmetry.space_group_name_H-M   'P 1'
#
loop_
_entity.id
_entity.type
_entity.pdbx_description
1 polymer ?
#
loop_
_entity_poly.entity_id
_entity_poly.type
_entity_poly.pdbx_seq_one_letter_code
_entity_poly.pdbx_strand_id
1 'polypeptide(L)'
;MDLGYNKIGDDGAKFISQSLQSNFTVFSFDLRENTISHDTHKIICNLTQRNIENGKMNLWPISHFQLTKWQQKTIEELLLI
;
A
#
# COMPACT_ATOMS: atom_id res chain seq x y z
N MET A 1 0.52 -2.87 11.20
CA MET A 1 0.66 -4.13 11.95
C MET A 1 2.12 -4.34 12.25
N ASP A 2 2.48 -4.74 13.47
CA ASP A 2 3.89 -5.02 13.83
C ASP A 2 4.19 -6.51 13.65
N LEU A 3 5.12 -6.82 12.76
CA LEU A 3 5.65 -8.15 12.48
C LEU A 3 7.19 -8.17 12.56
N GLY A 4 7.80 -7.18 13.22
CA GLY A 4 9.25 -7.12 13.38
C GLY A 4 9.80 -8.30 14.18
N TYR A 5 11.07 -8.65 13.96
CA TYR A 5 11.79 -9.66 14.74
C TYR A 5 11.18 -11.07 14.75
N ASN A 6 10.46 -11.45 13.69
CA ASN A 6 9.73 -12.73 13.63
C ASN A 6 10.40 -13.79 12.74
N LYS A 7 11.62 -13.55 12.24
CA LYS A 7 12.35 -14.45 11.34
C LYS A 7 11.52 -14.86 10.10
N ILE A 8 10.67 -13.96 9.61
CA ILE A 8 9.90 -14.17 8.39
C ILE A 8 10.89 -14.19 7.22
N GLY A 9 10.88 -15.29 6.47
CA GLY A 9 11.60 -15.42 5.20
C GLY A 9 10.78 -14.91 4.02
N ASP A 10 11.41 -14.90 2.84
CA ASP A 10 10.75 -14.51 1.58
C ASP A 10 9.46 -15.29 1.30
N ASP A 11 9.42 -16.59 1.61
CA ASP A 11 8.22 -17.41 1.40
C ASP A 11 7.05 -16.93 2.27
N GLY A 12 7.29 -16.62 3.55
CA GLY A 12 6.27 -16.07 4.45
C GLY A 12 5.80 -14.70 3.99
N ALA A 13 6.75 -13.84 3.59
CA ALA A 13 6.46 -12.51 3.05
C ALA A 13 5.70 -12.57 1.70
N LYS A 14 5.91 -13.61 0.89
CA LYS A 14 5.14 -13.86 -0.32
C LYS A 14 3.66 -14.11 -0.01
N PHE A 15 3.34 -14.89 1.01
CA PHE A 15 1.95 -15.06 1.46
C PHE A 15 1.32 -13.74 1.93
N ILE A 16 2.08 -12.90 2.64
CA ILE A 16 1.62 -11.55 3.02
C ILE A 16 1.28 -10.74 1.77
N SER A 17 2.18 -10.71 0.77
CA SER A 17 1.93 -9.99 -0.47
C SER A 17 0.71 -10.51 -1.24
N GLN A 18 0.50 -11.83 -1.28
CA GLN A 18 -0.68 -12.43 -1.92
C GLN A 18 -1.98 -12.05 -1.22
N SER A 19 -2.00 -12.06 0.12
CA SER A 19 -3.15 -11.60 0.91
C SER A 19 -3.46 -10.13 0.64
N LEU A 20 -2.42 -9.29 0.56
CA LEU A 20 -2.54 -7.86 0.24
C LEU A 20 -3.08 -7.56 -1.15
N GLN A 21 -3.00 -8.48 -2.12
CA GLN A 21 -3.57 -8.22 -3.45
C GLN A 21 -5.09 -8.01 -3.40
N SER A 22 -5.78 -8.75 -2.51
CA SER A 22 -7.23 -8.68 -2.31
C SER A 22 -7.65 -7.87 -1.08
N ASN A 23 -6.72 -7.57 -0.17
CA ASN A 23 -6.98 -6.76 1.02
C ASN A 23 -6.61 -5.28 0.76
N PHE A 24 -7.58 -4.39 0.95
CA PHE A 24 -7.42 -2.94 0.77
C PHE A 24 -7.48 -2.14 2.08
N THR A 25 -7.54 -2.81 3.23
CA THR A 25 -7.72 -2.18 4.54
C THR A 25 -6.42 -2.06 5.32
N VAL A 26 -5.39 -2.81 4.94
CA VAL A 26 -4.07 -2.76 5.58
C VAL A 26 -3.18 -1.74 4.89
N PHE A 27 -2.72 -0.75 5.66
CA PHE A 27 -1.92 0.37 5.16
C PHE A 27 -0.44 0.32 5.56
N SER A 28 -0.06 -0.50 6.55
CA SER A 28 1.33 -0.57 7.03
C SER A 28 1.69 -1.89 7.70
N PHE A 29 2.93 -2.32 7.49
CA PHE A 29 3.60 -3.39 8.23
C PHE A 29 4.95 -2.92 8.75
N ASP A 30 5.27 -3.25 9.99
CA ASP A 30 6.66 -3.28 10.43
C ASP A 30 7.22 -4.67 10.16
N LEU A 31 8.23 -4.76 9.31
CA LEU A 31 8.91 -6.00 8.94
C LEU A 31 10.40 -5.96 9.27
N ARG A 32 10.84 -4.99 10.08
CA ARG A 32 12.24 -4.85 10.47
C ARG A 32 12.74 -6.15 11.12
N GLU A 33 14.01 -6.44 10.92
CA GLU A 33 14.69 -7.56 11.60
C GLU A 33 14.03 -8.92 11.29
N ASN A 34 13.56 -9.06 10.06
CA ASN A 34 13.20 -10.33 9.42
C ASN A 34 14.19 -10.66 8.31
N THR A 35 14.15 -11.90 7.81
CA THR A 35 15.03 -12.39 6.76
C THR A 35 14.35 -12.31 5.38
N ILE A 36 13.81 -11.12 5.07
CA ILE A 36 13.09 -10.84 3.81
C ILE A 36 14.05 -10.12 2.86
N SER A 37 14.09 -10.53 1.59
CA SER A 37 14.89 -9.85 0.58
C SER A 37 14.36 -8.46 0.26
N HIS A 38 15.23 -7.60 -0.28
CA HIS A 38 14.86 -6.24 -0.69
C HIS A 38 13.71 -6.23 -1.69
N ASP A 39 13.69 -7.18 -2.64
CA ASP A 39 12.66 -7.27 -3.68
C ASP A 39 11.29 -7.60 -3.09
N THR A 40 11.22 -8.61 -2.22
CA THR A 40 9.97 -8.98 -1.54
C THR A 40 9.48 -7.85 -0.63
N HIS A 41 10.39 -7.18 0.08
CA HIS A 41 10.04 -6.01 0.89
C HIS A 41 9.44 -4.88 0.03
N LYS A 42 10.05 -4.57 -1.11
CA LYS A 42 9.55 -3.57 -2.07
C LYS A 42 8.15 -3.89 -2.59
N ILE A 43 7.85 -5.17 -2.86
CA ILE A 43 6.51 -5.59 -3.27
C ILE A 43 5.47 -5.27 -2.18
N ILE A 44 5.75 -5.60 -0.93
CA ILE A 44 4.84 -5.32 0.20
C ILE A 44 4.64 -3.81 0.38
N CYS A 45 5.71 -3.02 0.28
CA CYS A 45 5.63 -1.56 0.34
C CYS A 45 4.75 -0.99 -0.79
N ASN A 46 4.90 -1.47 -2.02
CA ASN A 46 4.06 -1.02 -3.13
C ASN A 46 2.57 -1.37 -2.92
N LEU A 47 2.27 -2.55 -2.40
CA LEU A 47 0.90 -2.99 -2.15
C LEU A 47 0.22 -2.19 -1.03
N THR A 48 0.96 -1.91 0.04
CA THR A 48 0.46 -1.07 1.15
C THR A 48 0.28 0.38 0.71
N GLN A 49 1.19 0.93 -0.11
CA GLN A 49 1.04 2.26 -0.71
C GLN A 49 -0.20 2.36 -1.61
N ARG A 50 -0.45 1.36 -2.47
CA ARG A 50 -1.68 1.27 -3.27
C ARG A 50 -2.94 1.30 -2.39
N ASN A 51 -2.91 0.61 -1.25
CA ASN A 51 -4.06 0.62 -0.32
C ASN A 51 -4.29 2.01 0.24
N ILE A 52 -3.24 2.75 0.62
CA ILE A 52 -3.33 4.15 1.06
C ILE A 52 -3.96 5.02 -0.03
N GLU A 53 -3.52 4.87 -1.28
CA GLU A 53 -4.08 5.61 -2.42
C GLU A 53 -5.56 5.29 -2.63
N ASN A 54 -5.96 4.02 -2.56
CA ASN A 54 -7.36 3.64 -2.64
C ASN A 54 -8.19 4.19 -1.47
N GLY A 55 -7.62 4.22 -0.26
CA GLY A 55 -8.24 4.85 0.90
C GLY A 55 -8.48 6.34 0.68
N LYS A 56 -7.53 7.06 0.08
CA LYS A 56 -7.69 8.46 -0.33
C LYS A 56 -8.76 8.62 -1.40
N MET A 57 -8.80 7.73 -2.39
CA MET A 57 -9.81 7.76 -3.46
C MET A 57 -11.23 7.61 -2.90
N ASN A 58 -11.42 6.85 -1.81
CA ASN A 58 -12.71 6.78 -1.11
C ASN A 58 -13.15 8.10 -0.44
N LEU A 59 -12.22 9.04 -0.21
CA LEU A 59 -12.52 10.38 0.33
C LEU A 59 -12.91 11.39 -0.76
N TRP A 60 -12.74 11.04 -2.03
CA TRP A 60 -13.09 11.91 -3.14
C TRP A 60 -14.61 12.01 -3.31
N PRO A 61 -15.17 13.22 -3.55
CA PRO A 61 -16.57 13.37 -3.91
C PRO A 61 -16.96 12.45 -5.07
N ILE A 62 -18.17 11.89 -5.05
CA ILE A 62 -18.66 10.95 -6.07
C ILE A 62 -18.53 11.52 -7.49
N SER A 63 -18.69 12.84 -7.64
CA SER A 63 -18.50 13.57 -8.90
C SER A 63 -17.11 13.41 -9.51
N HIS A 64 -16.09 13.11 -8.71
CA HIS A 64 -14.70 12.99 -9.14
C HIS A 64 -14.30 11.55 -9.53
N PHE A 65 -15.17 10.55 -9.36
CA PHE A 65 -14.88 9.18 -9.80
C PHE A 65 -14.73 9.02 -11.33
N GLN A 66 -15.21 10.00 -12.10
CA GLN A 66 -15.02 10.03 -13.56
C GLN A 66 -13.65 10.59 -13.99
N LEU A 67 -12.85 11.10 -13.05
CA LEU A 67 -11.54 11.67 -13.34
C LEU A 67 -10.47 10.59 -13.47
N THR A 68 -9.58 10.77 -14.45
CA THR A 68 -8.39 9.93 -14.62
C THR A 68 -7.42 10.11 -13.45
N LYS A 69 -6.64 9.08 -13.08
CA LYS A 69 -5.64 9.18 -11.99
C LYS A 69 -4.73 10.40 -12.09
N TRP A 70 -4.38 10.82 -13.30
CA TRP A 70 -3.56 12.02 -13.53
C TRP A 70 -4.31 13.29 -13.12
N GLN A 71 -5.55 13.47 -13.60
CA GLN A 71 -6.41 14.59 -13.17
C GLN A 71 -6.61 14.57 -11.67
N GLN A 72 -6.75 13.38 -11.08
CA GLN A 72 -6.94 13.25 -9.65
C GLN A 72 -5.73 13.79 -8.87
N LYS A 73 -4.54 13.33 -9.25
CA LYS A 73 -3.27 13.79 -8.68
C LYS A 73 -3.05 15.29 -8.86
N THR A 74 -3.39 15.84 -10.03
CA THR A 74 -3.27 17.29 -10.28
C THR A 74 -4.15 18.09 -9.33
N ILE A 75 -5.39 17.66 -9.06
CA ILE A 75 -6.28 18.35 -8.11
C ILE A 75 -5.73 18.27 -6.67
N GLU A 76 -5.22 17.10 -6.25
CA GLU A 76 -4.55 16.95 -4.95
C GLU A 76 -3.37 17.90 -4.79
N GLU A 77 -2.53 18.01 -5.80
CA GLU A 77 -1.38 18.93 -5.83
C GLU A 77 -1.83 20.40 -5.79
N LEU A 78 -2.95 20.75 -6.43
CA LEU A 78 -3.50 22.11 -6.41
C LEU A 78 -4.18 22.50 -5.09
N LEU A 79 -4.75 21.53 -4.35
CA LEU A 79 -5.43 21.77 -3.07
C LEU A 79 -4.48 21.81 -1.86
N LEU A 80 -3.25 21.32 -2.01
CA LEU A 80 -2.22 21.25 -0.97
C LEU A 80 -1.21 22.43 -1.01
N ILE A 81 -1.46 23.46 -1.83
CA ILE A 81 -0.72 24.74 -1.90
C ILE A 81 -1.62 25.83 -1.32
#